data_AF-A0A927TNW3-F1
#
_entry.id   AF-A0A927TNW3-F1
#
_cell.length_a   1.000
_cell.length_b   1.000
_cell.length_c   1.000
_cell.angle_alpha   90.00
_cell.angle_beta   90.00
_cell.angle_gamma   90.00
#
_symmetry.space_group_name_H-M   'P 1'
#
loop_
_entity.id
_entity.type
_entity.pdbx_description
1 polymer ?
#
loop_
_entity_poly.entity_id
_entity_poly.type
_entity_poly.pdbx_seq_one_letter_code
_entity_poly.pdbx_strand_id
1 'polypeptide(L)'
;MCMEESVMSKDQSQTVMGIMNQMNGVSFQKKAGNSFRFRMYLTQKMCESSIEALELSVRSYNCLKRAGFDSIGELTDAIAAGTELKSIRNCGSKSVREIMEHLFVFQYNSLPAKRQQSYLEEVLRLNGGNLQ
;
A
#
# COMPACT_ATOMS: atom_id res chain seq x y z
N MET A 1 0.11 -17.64 5.79
CA MET A 1 0.80 -16.40 5.33
C MET A 1 0.32 -16.16 3.92
N CYS A 2 -0.65 -15.27 3.73
CA CYS A 2 -1.20 -14.98 2.41
C CYS A 2 -0.13 -14.21 1.62
N MET A 3 0.39 -14.82 0.57
CA MET A 3 1.41 -14.24 -0.30
C MET A 3 0.77 -13.96 -1.66
N GLU A 4 0.16 -12.78 -1.80
CA GLU A 4 -0.25 -12.29 -3.12
C GLU A 4 0.38 -10.94 -3.45
N GLU A 5 0.61 -10.71 -4.74
CA GLU A 5 1.26 -9.51 -5.26
C GLU A 5 0.24 -8.39 -5.45
N SER A 6 0.36 -7.31 -4.67
CA SER A 6 -0.45 -6.11 -4.84
C SER A 6 0.12 -5.21 -5.93
N VAL A 7 -0.71 -4.77 -6.88
CA VAL A 7 -0.32 -4.02 -8.08
C VAL A 7 -0.95 -2.62 -8.07
N MET A 8 -0.13 -1.56 -8.07
CA MET A 8 -0.55 -0.15 -8.01
C MET A 8 -0.39 0.58 -9.35
N SER A 9 -1.31 1.49 -9.72
CA SER A 9 -1.30 2.23 -11.00
C SER A 9 -0.21 3.33 -11.10
N LYS A 10 -0.01 3.88 -12.32
CA LYS A 10 1.09 4.82 -12.65
C LYS A 10 1.14 6.08 -11.77
N ASP A 11 -0.01 6.66 -11.42
CA ASP A 11 -0.06 7.84 -10.55
C ASP A 11 0.27 7.48 -9.10
N GLN A 12 -0.08 6.26 -8.68
CA GLN A 12 0.17 5.74 -7.34
C GLN A 12 1.66 5.49 -7.10
N SER A 13 2.34 5.06 -8.15
CA SER A 13 3.79 4.89 -8.12
C SER A 13 4.50 6.22 -7.83
N GLN A 14 4.12 7.36 -8.40
CA GLN A 14 4.88 8.61 -8.22
C GLN A 14 4.89 9.13 -6.77
N THR A 15 3.78 8.97 -6.03
CA THR A 15 3.68 9.46 -4.65
C THR A 15 4.36 8.53 -3.65
N VAL A 16 4.22 7.20 -3.81
CA VAL A 16 5.00 6.24 -2.99
C VAL A 16 6.50 6.44 -3.22
N MET A 17 6.92 6.65 -4.46
CA MET A 17 8.33 6.91 -4.80
C MET A 17 8.83 8.23 -4.21
N GLY A 18 7.98 9.26 -4.12
CA GLY A 18 8.32 10.52 -3.43
C GLY A 18 8.53 10.32 -1.93
N ILE A 19 7.64 9.55 -1.28
CA ILE A 19 7.74 9.18 0.13
C ILE A 19 8.98 8.32 0.39
N MET A 20 9.29 7.38 -0.52
CA MET A 20 10.47 6.53 -0.44
C MET A 20 11.78 7.28 -0.73
N ASN A 21 11.81 8.20 -1.69
CA ASN A 21 13.02 8.99 -2.01
C ASN A 21 13.42 9.89 -0.83
N GLN A 22 12.47 10.29 0.02
CA GLN A 22 12.73 11.01 1.27
C GLN A 22 13.21 10.10 2.41
N MET A 23 13.07 8.77 2.27
CA MET A 23 13.51 7.78 3.25
C MET A 23 14.74 7.02 2.73
N ASN A 24 15.89 7.22 3.37
CA ASN A 24 17.09 6.38 3.21
C ASN A 24 17.74 6.30 1.81
N GLY A 25 17.63 7.34 0.95
CA GLY A 25 18.47 7.43 -0.26
C GLY A 25 18.14 6.40 -1.35
N VAL A 26 16.93 5.84 -1.32
CA VAL A 26 16.45 4.91 -2.34
C VAL A 26 16.26 5.66 -3.66
N SER A 27 16.79 5.11 -4.77
CA SER A 27 16.64 5.70 -6.10
C SER A 27 15.86 4.76 -7.02
N PHE A 28 14.73 5.23 -7.55
CA PHE A 28 13.93 4.46 -8.50
C PHE A 28 14.04 5.02 -9.91
N GLN A 29 14.44 4.16 -10.85
CA GLN A 29 14.37 4.43 -12.28
C GLN A 29 12.92 4.24 -12.73
N LYS A 30 12.21 5.32 -13.03
CA LYS A 30 10.84 5.30 -13.57
C LYS A 30 10.84 4.57 -14.92
N LYS A 31 10.50 3.28 -14.95
CA LYS A 31 10.18 2.57 -16.19
C LYS A 31 8.74 2.86 -16.58
N ALA A 32 8.55 3.50 -17.74
CA ALA A 32 7.22 3.78 -18.28
C ALA A 32 6.42 2.48 -18.41
N GLY A 33 5.27 2.39 -17.72
CA GLY A 33 4.37 1.22 -17.82
C GLY A 33 4.31 0.31 -16.60
N ASN A 34 5.27 0.37 -15.68
CA ASN A 34 5.27 -0.55 -14.54
C ASN A 34 4.33 -0.10 -13.44
N SER A 35 3.50 -1.04 -12.99
CA SER A 35 2.71 -0.91 -11.78
C SER A 35 3.61 -1.11 -10.56
N PHE A 36 3.46 -0.29 -9.52
CA PHE A 36 4.25 -0.44 -8.30
C PHE A 36 3.80 -1.69 -7.53
N ARG A 37 4.75 -2.56 -7.18
CA ARG A 37 4.50 -3.85 -6.53
C ARG A 37 5.10 -3.90 -5.14
N PHE A 38 4.36 -4.40 -4.17
CA PHE A 38 4.87 -4.70 -2.83
C PHE A 38 4.12 -5.88 -2.25
N ARG A 39 4.75 -6.56 -1.27
CA ARG A 39 4.10 -7.62 -0.51
C ARG A 39 3.52 -7.08 0.79
N MET A 40 2.35 -7.57 1.15
CA MET A 40 1.74 -7.22 2.43
C MET A 40 2.20 -8.17 3.53
N TYR A 41 2.57 -7.61 4.68
CA TYR A 41 3.08 -8.32 5.84
C TYR A 41 2.44 -7.77 7.11
N LEU A 42 1.19 -8.11 7.34
CA LEU A 42 0.46 -7.65 8.52
C LEU A 42 0.62 -8.62 9.69
N THR A 43 0.86 -8.06 10.86
CA THR A 43 0.77 -8.79 12.13
C THR A 43 -0.68 -8.77 12.62
N GLN A 44 -1.04 -9.65 13.57
CA GLN A 44 -2.36 -9.66 14.19
C GLN A 44 -2.79 -8.27 14.69
N LYS A 45 -1.87 -7.56 15.37
CA LYS A 45 -2.08 -6.20 15.87
C LYS A 45 -2.37 -5.19 14.75
N MET A 46 -1.72 -5.35 13.60
CA MET A 46 -1.94 -4.48 12.44
C MET A 46 -3.32 -4.74 11.82
N CYS A 47 -3.74 -6.01 11.73
CA CYS A 47 -5.06 -6.37 11.23
C CYS A 47 -6.19 -5.81 12.11
N GLU A 48 -6.00 -5.79 13.43
CA GLU A 48 -6.98 -5.25 14.40
C GLU A 48 -7.08 -3.72 14.40
N SER A 49 -6.15 -3.02 13.73
CA SER A 49 -6.16 -1.56 13.67
C SER A 49 -7.30 -1.05 12.78
N SER A 50 -7.95 0.03 13.20
CA SER A 50 -9.01 0.71 12.43
C SER A 50 -8.47 1.29 11.11
N ILE A 51 -9.30 1.32 10.07
CA ILE A 51 -8.96 2.03 8.81
C ILE A 51 -8.70 3.54 9.01
N GLU A 52 -9.07 4.10 10.17
CA GLU A 52 -8.72 5.48 10.55
C GLU A 52 -7.22 5.70 10.71
N ALA A 53 -6.48 4.65 11.11
CA ALA A 53 -5.03 4.69 11.25
C ALA A 53 -4.31 4.87 9.89
N LEU A 54 -5.03 4.71 8.78
CA LEU A 54 -4.50 4.99 7.45
C LEU A 54 -4.50 6.48 7.12
N GLU A 55 -5.11 7.37 7.91
CA GLU A 55 -5.10 8.83 7.67
C GLU A 55 -5.56 9.22 6.24
N LEU A 56 -6.58 8.53 5.74
CA LEU A 56 -7.15 8.75 4.40
C LEU A 56 -7.94 10.06 4.33
N SER A 57 -8.04 10.64 3.13
CA SER A 57 -9.02 11.69 2.87
C SER A 57 -10.44 11.24 3.22
N VAL A 58 -11.28 12.20 3.59
CA VAL A 58 -12.70 11.97 3.93
C VAL A 58 -13.43 11.17 2.86
N ARG A 59 -13.09 11.37 1.57
CA ARG A 59 -13.70 10.60 0.48
C ARG A 59 -13.29 9.13 0.53
N SER A 60 -11.99 8.85 0.61
CA SER A 60 -11.47 7.48 0.55
C SER A 60 -11.84 6.69 1.80
N TYR A 61 -11.77 7.31 2.98
CA TYR A 61 -12.32 6.74 4.22
C TYR A 61 -13.79 6.36 4.07
N ASN A 62 -14.63 7.29 3.59
CA ASN A 62 -16.06 7.04 3.44
C ASN A 62 -16.39 5.97 2.38
N CYS A 63 -15.53 5.77 1.37
CA CYS A 63 -15.71 4.68 0.41
C CYS A 63 -15.55 3.32 1.11
N LEU A 64 -14.51 3.18 1.94
CA LEU A 64 -14.24 1.96 2.69
C LEU A 64 -15.30 1.72 3.76
N LYS A 65 -15.61 2.74 4.56
CA LYS A 65 -16.57 2.62 5.66
C LYS A 65 -17.96 2.23 5.18
N ARG A 66 -18.42 2.79 4.04
CA ARG A 66 -19.71 2.42 3.43
C ARG A 66 -19.72 1.04 2.79
N ALA A 67 -18.55 0.52 2.43
CA ALA A 67 -18.40 -0.85 1.94
C ALA A 67 -18.34 -1.87 3.09
N GLY A 68 -18.36 -1.42 4.35
CA GLY A 68 -18.35 -2.28 5.52
C GLY A 68 -16.94 -2.66 6.00
N PHE A 69 -15.90 -1.94 5.57
CA PHE A 69 -14.55 -2.12 6.11
C PHE A 69 -14.36 -1.23 7.33
N ASP A 70 -14.11 -1.85 8.48
CA ASP A 70 -13.85 -1.17 9.75
C ASP A 70 -12.39 -1.30 10.17
N SER A 71 -11.75 -2.42 9.82
CA SER A 71 -10.36 -2.73 10.16
C SER A 71 -9.46 -2.88 8.94
N ILE A 72 -8.15 -2.74 9.14
CA ILE A 72 -7.14 -2.98 8.11
C ILE A 72 -7.12 -4.46 7.70
N GLY A 73 -7.38 -5.38 8.64
CA GLY A 73 -7.51 -6.81 8.36
C GLY A 73 -8.60 -7.09 7.32
N GLU A 74 -9.83 -6.64 7.58
CA GLU A 74 -10.96 -6.84 6.65
C GLU A 74 -10.70 -6.29 5.25
N LEU A 75 -10.12 -5.08 5.17
CA LEU A 75 -9.76 -4.46 3.89
C LEU A 75 -8.74 -5.31 3.13
N THR A 76 -7.70 -5.78 3.82
CA THR A 76 -6.58 -6.47 3.17
C THR A 76 -6.89 -7.92 2.85
N ASP A 77 -7.73 -8.58 3.65
CA ASP A 77 -8.30 -9.88 3.33
C ASP A 77 -9.21 -9.79 2.09
N ALA A 78 -10.02 -8.73 1.97
CA ALA A 78 -10.84 -8.53 0.77
C ALA A 78 -9.97 -8.30 -0.48
N ILE A 79 -8.90 -7.51 -0.38
CA ILE A 79 -7.93 -7.31 -1.48
C ILE A 79 -7.27 -8.64 -1.86
N ALA A 80 -6.83 -9.43 -0.87
CA ALA A 80 -6.22 -10.74 -1.09
C ALA A 80 -7.20 -11.79 -1.63
N ALA A 81 -8.51 -11.62 -1.42
CA ALA A 81 -9.55 -12.44 -2.03
C ALA A 81 -9.88 -11.99 -3.47
N GLY A 82 -9.16 -11.01 -4.03
CA GLY A 82 -9.36 -10.50 -5.38
C GLY A 82 -10.39 -9.37 -5.49
N THR A 83 -10.80 -8.74 -4.38
CA THR A 83 -11.71 -7.58 -4.43
C THR A 83 -11.03 -6.41 -5.13
N GLU A 84 -11.56 -6.03 -6.29
CA GLU A 84 -11.09 -4.85 -6.99
C GLU A 84 -11.61 -3.59 -6.28
N LEU A 85 -10.73 -2.80 -5.63
CA LEU A 85 -11.12 -1.56 -4.93
C LEU A 85 -11.90 -0.57 -5.81
N LYS A 86 -11.66 -0.56 -7.13
CA LYS A 86 -12.38 0.28 -8.11
C LYS A 86 -13.87 -0.11 -8.25
N SER A 87 -14.26 -1.31 -7.81
CA SER A 87 -15.65 -1.78 -7.81
C SER A 87 -16.44 -1.25 -6.61
N ILE A 88 -15.75 -0.75 -5.56
CA ILE A 88 -16.41 -0.14 -4.41
C ILE A 88 -17.11 1.15 -4.84
N ARG A 89 -18.39 1.29 -4.45
CA ARG A 89 -19.21 2.46 -4.82
C ARG A 89 -18.51 3.76 -4.41
N ASN A 90 -18.33 4.67 -5.37
CA ASN A 90 -17.65 5.97 -5.23
C ASN A 90 -16.12 5.92 -5.05
N CYS A 91 -15.51 4.74 -5.09
CA CYS A 91 -14.06 4.56 -5.04
C CYS A 91 -13.45 4.71 -6.45
N GLY A 92 -13.15 5.95 -6.84
CA GLY A 92 -12.49 6.24 -8.11
C GLY A 92 -10.98 6.01 -8.05
N SER A 93 -10.29 6.10 -9.20
CA SER A 93 -8.85 5.85 -9.33
C SER A 93 -7.98 6.63 -8.32
N LYS A 94 -8.37 7.87 -7.99
CA LYS A 94 -7.69 8.68 -6.96
C LYS A 94 -7.85 8.11 -5.55
N SER A 95 -9.03 7.59 -5.21
CA SER A 95 -9.26 6.96 -3.91
C SER A 95 -8.56 5.62 -3.80
N VAL A 96 -8.62 4.78 -4.84
CA VAL A 96 -7.86 3.52 -4.90
C VAL A 96 -6.37 3.78 -4.71
N ARG A 97 -5.85 4.85 -5.34
CA ARG A 97 -4.46 5.29 -5.19
C ARG A 97 -4.10 5.58 -3.75
N GLU A 98 -4.85 6.48 -3.15
CA GLU A 98 -4.62 6.91 -1.78
C GLU A 98 -4.69 5.73 -0.79
N ILE A 99 -5.68 4.83 -0.96
CA ILE A 99 -5.83 3.64 -0.11
C ILE A 99 -4.58 2.75 -0.18
N MET A 100 -4.11 2.43 -1.39
CA MET A 100 -2.93 1.57 -1.56
C MET A 100 -1.64 2.25 -1.07
N GLU A 101 -1.49 3.56 -1.30
CA GLU A 101 -0.36 4.36 -0.80
C GLU A 101 -0.29 4.33 0.73
N HIS A 102 -1.40 4.63 1.39
CA HIS A 102 -1.45 4.70 2.84
C HIS A 102 -1.34 3.32 3.49
N LEU A 103 -1.86 2.25 2.86
CA LEU A 103 -1.62 0.87 3.30
C LEU A 103 -0.13 0.51 3.27
N PHE A 104 0.59 0.89 2.21
CA PHE A 104 2.02 0.67 2.11
C PHE A 104 2.77 1.39 3.24
N VAL A 105 2.48 2.68 3.45
CA VAL A 105 3.12 3.52 4.46
C VAL A 105 2.83 3.02 5.87
N PHE A 106 1.58 2.69 6.16
CA PHE A 106 1.16 2.12 7.44
C PHE A 106 1.94 0.85 7.75
N GLN A 107 2.03 -0.07 6.78
CA GLN A 107 2.82 -1.29 6.95
C GLN A 107 4.27 -0.95 7.25
N TYR A 108 4.91 -0.16 6.39
CA TYR A 108 6.32 0.20 6.51
C TYR A 108 6.65 0.80 7.89
N ASN A 109 5.84 1.75 8.35
CA ASN A 109 6.02 2.41 9.65
C ASN A 109 5.76 1.47 10.84
N SER A 110 4.93 0.45 10.64
CA SER A 110 4.63 -0.55 11.68
C SER A 110 5.69 -1.67 11.77
N LEU A 111 6.62 -1.77 10.79
CA LEU A 111 7.69 -2.75 10.82
C LEU A 111 8.82 -2.31 11.79
N PRO A 112 9.46 -3.24 12.52
CA PRO A 112 10.69 -2.94 13.24
C PRO A 112 11.78 -2.42 12.31
N ALA A 113 12.64 -1.51 12.78
CA ALA A 113 13.70 -0.89 11.96
C ALA A 113 14.56 -1.91 11.19
N LYS A 114 14.92 -3.03 11.82
CA LYS A 114 15.65 -4.13 11.18
C LYS A 114 14.91 -4.73 9.97
N ARG A 115 13.58 -4.79 10.03
CA ARG A 115 12.72 -5.34 8.97
C ARG A 115 12.40 -4.31 7.89
N GLN A 116 12.36 -3.02 8.23
CA GLN A 116 12.14 -1.93 7.27
C GLN A 116 13.16 -1.97 6.14
N GLN A 117 14.45 -2.12 6.45
CA GLN A 117 15.50 -2.21 5.44
C GLN A 117 15.29 -3.39 4.48
N SER A 118 15.16 -4.61 5.01
CA SER A 118 14.94 -5.81 4.19
C SER A 118 13.65 -5.73 3.35
N TYR A 119 12.64 -5.03 3.85
CA TYR A 119 11.39 -4.83 3.14
C TYR A 119 11.56 -3.85 1.98
N LEU A 120 12.29 -2.75 2.15
CA LEU A 120 12.59 -1.82 1.06
C LEU A 120 13.44 -2.48 -0.02
N GLU A 121 14.42 -3.29 0.35
CA GLU A 121 15.21 -4.11 -0.60
C GLU A 121 14.32 -5.03 -1.44
N GLU A 122 13.37 -5.71 -0.79
CA GLU A 122 12.41 -6.55 -1.50
C GLU A 122 11.54 -5.74 -2.47
N VAL A 123 11.00 -4.62 -2.01
CA VAL A 123 10.16 -3.74 -2.82
C VAL A 123 10.97 -3.20 -4.01
N LEU A 124 12.22 -2.82 -3.82
CA LEU A 124 13.11 -2.39 -4.90
C LEU A 124 13.30 -3.49 -5.94
N ARG A 125 13.58 -4.71 -5.49
CA ARG A 125 13.71 -5.88 -6.38
C ARG A 125 12.44 -6.15 -7.17
N LEU A 126 11.27 -6.06 -6.55
CA LEU A 126 9.97 -6.27 -7.22
C LEU A 126 9.68 -5.20 -8.29
N ASN A 127 10.25 -4.01 -8.14
CA ASN A 127 10.04 -2.88 -9.04
C ASN A 127 11.21 -2.62 -9.99
N GLY A 128 12.25 -3.46 -9.97
CA GLY A 128 13.45 -3.31 -10.81
C GLY A 128 14.29 -2.07 -10.48
N GLY A 129 14.26 -1.61 -9.22
CA GLY A 129 15.13 -0.55 -8.69
C GLY A 129 16.36 -1.13 -7.96
N ASN A 130 17.35 -0.28 -7.71
CA ASN A 130 18.58 -0.63 -7.00
C ASN A 130 18.77 0.30 -5.79
N LEU A 131 19.29 -0.22 -4.67
CA LEU A 131 19.85 0.61 -3.61
C LEU A 131 21.18 1.20 -4.10
N GLN A 132 21.43 2.47 -3.80
CA GLN A 132 22.75 3.10 -3.97
C GLN A 132 23.63 2.86 -2.76
#